data_AF-A0A3M2DUT1-F1
#
_entry.id   AF-A0A3M2DUT1-F1
#
_cell.length_a   1.000
_cell.length_b   1.000
_cell.length_c   1.000
_cell.angle_alpha   90.00
_cell.angle_beta   90.00
_cell.angle_gamma   90.00
#
_symmetry.space_group_name_H-M   'P 1'
#
loop_
_entity.id
_entity.type
_entity.pdbx_description
1 polymer ?
#
loop_
_entity_poly.entity_id
_entity_poly.type
_entity_poly.pdbx_seq_one_letter_code
_entity_poly.pdbx_strand_id
1 'polypeptide(L)'
;GQGSYRLRDLMTGEMLHDEPVEIRPQEILAWHRAEKRKVVWHGRLSQIPKEYRERANLGSALVVALAQERYRRPNKDELKNKKDDETNYIYIDISCLPKPLPPGFFHRKGRLYSEVSGYFNKNRWLEEYGLFLAWQSLKDQADKVLVWFGTDLKTDEQGQDEADVILVRGPKTLVIEAKARNAGEGAGADLHKRIRKTQRFFGSHAKVLMFHPAWKKNPPTDLKSLAGDNAYLIGSDVNAFKNAVRETLA
;
A
#
# COMPACT_ATOMS: atom_id res chain seq x y z
N GLY A 1 8.66 31.99 15.49
CA GLY A 1 9.17 31.33 16.71
C GLY A 1 9.25 29.85 16.45
N GLN A 2 10.42 29.24 16.61
CA GLN A 2 10.61 27.79 16.49
C GLN A 2 9.91 27.11 17.67
N GLY A 3 8.69 26.62 17.46
CA GLY A 3 8.01 25.81 18.44
C GLY A 3 8.65 24.43 18.49
N SER A 4 9.33 24.10 19.59
CA SER A 4 9.68 22.71 19.88
C SER A 4 8.36 21.96 20.10
N TYR A 5 7.98 21.09 19.18
CA TYR A 5 6.85 20.17 19.39
C TYR A 5 7.23 19.23 20.54
N ARG A 6 6.61 19.40 21.70
CA ARG A 6 6.79 18.53 22.88
C ARG A 6 5.57 17.61 23.01
N LEU A 7 5.82 16.35 23.34
CA LEU A 7 4.80 15.29 23.44
C LEU A 7 3.87 15.56 24.63
N ARG A 8 2.57 15.30 24.42
CA ARG A 8 1.52 15.35 25.45
C ARG A 8 0.89 13.99 25.61
N ASP A 9 0.49 13.64 26.82
CA ASP A 9 -0.30 12.44 27.09
C ASP A 9 -1.67 12.55 26.42
N LEU A 10 -2.12 11.49 25.73
CA LEU A 10 -3.39 11.51 24.99
C LEU A 10 -4.62 11.47 25.90
N MET A 11 -4.51 10.76 27.02
CA MET A 11 -5.60 10.48 27.94
C MET A 11 -5.78 11.64 28.92
N THR A 12 -4.68 12.26 29.35
CA THR A 12 -4.69 13.31 30.37
C THR A 12 -4.44 14.71 29.79
N GLY A 13 -3.83 14.82 28.60
CA GLY A 13 -3.47 16.09 27.98
C GLY A 13 -2.24 16.77 28.60
N GLU A 14 -1.62 16.15 29.59
CA GLU A 14 -0.46 16.67 30.31
C GLU A 14 0.82 16.61 29.48
N MET A 15 1.76 17.50 29.77
CA MET A 15 3.05 17.52 29.10
C MET A 15 3.92 16.39 29.64
N LEU A 16 4.41 15.52 28.75
CA LEU A 16 5.34 14.46 29.14
C LEU A 16 6.75 15.07 29.26
N HIS A 17 7.29 15.07 30.47
CA HIS A 17 8.63 15.58 30.79
C HIS A 17 9.60 14.42 31.00
N ASP A 18 10.76 14.51 30.36
CA ASP A 18 12.01 13.77 30.65
C ASP A 18 12.01 12.23 30.62
N GLU A 19 10.89 11.57 30.33
CA GLU A 19 10.88 10.15 30.01
C GLU A 19 11.04 9.92 28.50
N PRO A 20 11.79 8.90 28.05
CA PRO A 20 11.73 8.45 26.66
C PRO A 20 10.31 7.93 26.39
N VAL A 21 9.47 8.81 25.88
CA VAL A 21 8.09 8.48 25.50
C VAL A 21 8.15 7.58 24.28
N GLU A 22 7.96 6.28 24.48
CA GLU A 22 7.72 5.36 23.39
C GLU A 22 6.29 5.55 22.89
N ILE A 23 6.14 6.27 21.77
CA ILE A 23 4.84 6.35 21.09
C ILE A 23 4.51 4.97 20.56
N ARG A 24 3.45 4.37 21.09
CA ARG A 24 2.92 3.10 20.61
C ARG A 24 2.25 3.33 19.26
N PRO A 25 2.37 2.41 18.29
CA PRO A 25 1.74 2.59 16.98
C PRO A 25 0.22 2.83 17.03
N GLN A 26 -0.48 2.30 18.04
CA GLN A 26 -1.89 2.56 18.27
C GLN A 26 -2.18 4.01 18.65
N GLU A 27 -1.25 4.66 19.34
CA GLU A 27 -1.38 6.05 19.78
C GLU A 27 -1.31 7.00 18.59
N ILE A 28 -0.45 6.76 17.60
CA ILE A 28 -0.44 7.59 16.37
C ILE A 28 -1.82 7.60 15.72
N LEU A 29 -2.44 6.43 15.60
CA LEU A 29 -3.75 6.30 14.98
C LEU A 29 -4.87 6.96 15.80
N ALA A 30 -4.72 7.04 17.13
CA ALA A 30 -5.69 7.68 18.02
C ALA A 30 -5.45 9.19 18.23
N TRP A 31 -4.18 9.64 18.17
CA TRP A 31 -3.78 11.04 18.32
C TRP A 31 -4.28 11.90 17.17
N HIS A 32 -4.33 11.32 15.98
CA HIS A 32 -4.81 11.99 14.80
C HIS A 32 -6.30 11.68 14.64
N ARG A 33 -7.08 12.70 14.28
CA ARG A 33 -8.57 12.74 14.23
C ARG A 33 -9.20 11.76 13.21
N ALA A 34 -8.77 10.51 13.20
CA ALA A 34 -9.23 9.46 12.31
C ALA A 34 -9.66 8.23 13.09
N GLU A 35 -10.88 7.80 12.83
CA GLU A 35 -11.38 6.53 13.30
C GLU A 35 -11.17 5.47 12.21
N LYS A 36 -10.62 4.31 12.59
CA LYS A 36 -10.53 3.14 11.72
C LYS A 36 -11.88 2.43 11.69
N ARG A 37 -12.43 2.22 10.50
CA ARG A 37 -13.74 1.55 10.36
C ARG A 37 -13.65 0.09 9.96
N LYS A 38 -12.97 -0.18 8.86
CA LYS A 38 -12.89 -1.50 8.26
C LYS A 38 -11.45 -1.81 7.98
N VAL A 39 -11.04 -3.02 8.33
CA VAL A 39 -9.69 -3.52 8.07
C VAL A 39 -9.82 -4.94 7.56
N VAL A 40 -9.19 -5.23 6.42
CA VAL A 40 -9.16 -6.58 5.86
C VAL A 40 -8.22 -7.48 6.67
N TRP A 41 -7.07 -6.95 7.09
CA TRP A 41 -6.18 -7.64 8.02
C TRP A 41 -5.35 -6.63 8.85
N HIS A 42 -5.13 -6.93 10.12
CA HIS A 42 -4.20 -6.18 10.98
C HIS A 42 -3.38 -7.12 11.85
N GLY A 43 -2.16 -6.69 12.18
CA GLY A 43 -1.27 -7.46 13.03
C GLY A 43 0.15 -6.91 13.01
N ARG A 44 1.09 -7.70 13.52
CA ARG A 44 2.52 -7.40 13.33
C ARG A 44 2.95 -7.81 11.93
N LEU A 45 3.92 -7.09 11.36
CA LEU A 45 4.46 -7.40 10.04
C LEU A 45 5.10 -8.80 10.01
N SER A 46 5.63 -9.28 11.12
CA SER A 46 6.12 -10.67 11.26
C SER A 46 5.03 -11.73 11.10
N GLN A 47 3.77 -11.36 11.31
CA GLN A 47 2.60 -12.24 11.32
C GLN A 47 1.79 -12.15 10.02
N ILE A 48 2.38 -11.65 8.92
CA ILE A 48 1.67 -11.57 7.65
C ILE A 48 1.05 -12.95 7.27
N PRO A 49 -0.23 -12.98 6.86
CA PRO A 49 -0.92 -14.23 6.55
C PRO A 49 -0.12 -15.06 5.55
N LYS A 50 -0.11 -16.38 5.76
CA LYS A 50 0.69 -17.31 4.95
C LYS A 50 0.27 -17.22 3.48
N GLU A 51 -1.02 -17.11 3.23
CA GLU A 51 -1.62 -17.00 1.92
C GLU A 51 -1.17 -15.74 1.16
N TYR A 52 -0.87 -14.63 1.85
CA TYR A 52 -0.33 -13.42 1.22
C TYR A 52 1.12 -13.65 0.76
N ARG A 53 1.90 -14.39 1.55
CA ARG A 53 3.27 -14.81 1.19
C ARG A 53 3.27 -15.80 0.03
N GLU A 54 2.36 -16.77 0.04
CA GLU A 54 2.24 -17.77 -1.04
C GLU A 54 1.90 -17.12 -2.39
N ARG A 55 1.07 -16.07 -2.37
CA ARG A 55 0.72 -15.29 -3.57
C ARG A 55 1.76 -14.27 -4.01
N ALA A 56 2.79 -14.00 -3.20
CA ALA A 56 3.81 -13.02 -3.53
C ALA A 56 4.60 -13.37 -4.82
N ASN A 57 4.83 -14.65 -5.09
CA ASN A 57 5.47 -15.08 -6.34
C ASN A 57 4.62 -14.71 -7.57
N LEU A 58 3.29 -14.85 -7.46
CA LEU A 58 2.38 -14.37 -8.49
C LEU A 58 2.42 -12.84 -8.58
N GLY A 59 2.39 -12.12 -7.46
CA GLY A 59 2.55 -10.66 -7.43
C GLY A 59 3.81 -10.18 -8.14
N SER A 60 4.95 -10.82 -7.89
CA SER A 60 6.22 -10.54 -8.57
C SER A 60 6.12 -10.71 -10.08
N ALA A 61 5.55 -11.84 -10.53
CA ALA A 61 5.33 -12.10 -11.95
C ALA A 61 4.41 -11.05 -12.61
N LEU A 62 3.36 -10.63 -11.90
CA LEU A 62 2.41 -9.61 -12.38
C LEU A 62 3.04 -8.22 -12.45
N VAL A 63 3.90 -7.83 -11.50
CA VAL A 63 4.66 -6.57 -11.58
C VAL A 63 5.53 -6.54 -12.84
N VAL A 64 6.24 -7.63 -13.14
CA VAL A 64 7.08 -7.74 -14.34
C VAL A 64 6.22 -7.70 -15.60
N ALA A 65 5.13 -8.48 -15.66
CA ALA A 65 4.23 -8.51 -16.81
C ALA A 65 3.58 -7.15 -17.06
N LEU A 66 3.16 -6.43 -16.01
CA LEU A 66 2.58 -5.09 -16.12
C LEU A 66 3.61 -4.08 -16.64
N ALA A 67 4.85 -4.11 -16.14
CA ALA A 67 5.93 -3.25 -16.62
C ALA A 67 6.33 -3.53 -18.07
N GLN A 68 6.08 -4.75 -18.56
CA GLN A 68 6.35 -5.18 -19.94
C GLN A 68 5.12 -5.10 -20.85
N GLU A 69 4.00 -4.54 -20.38
CA GLU A 69 2.76 -4.40 -21.15
C GLU A 69 2.17 -5.77 -21.62
N ARG A 70 2.53 -6.85 -20.93
CA ARG A 70 2.03 -8.23 -21.14
C ARG A 70 0.84 -8.57 -20.25
N TYR A 71 0.39 -7.60 -19.46
CA TYR A 71 -0.77 -7.67 -18.61
C TYR A 71 -1.78 -6.63 -19.10
N ARG A 72 -3.05 -7.00 -19.15
CA ARG A 72 -4.14 -6.07 -19.44
C ARG A 72 -5.37 -6.39 -18.59
N ARG A 73 -5.91 -5.36 -17.94
CA ARG A 73 -7.26 -5.43 -17.36
C ARG A 73 -8.38 -5.37 -18.40
N PRO A 74 -9.50 -6.06 -18.18
CA PRO A 74 -10.71 -5.84 -18.96
C PRO A 74 -11.13 -4.37 -18.87
N ASN A 75 -11.58 -3.80 -19.99
CA ASN A 75 -12.08 -2.42 -20.04
C ASN A 75 -13.56 -2.35 -19.58
N LYS A 76 -14.10 -1.14 -19.37
CA LYS A 76 -15.48 -0.96 -18.90
C LYS A 76 -16.52 -1.61 -19.81
N ASP A 77 -16.32 -1.57 -21.12
CA ASP A 77 -17.25 -2.14 -22.09
C ASP A 77 -17.29 -3.68 -22.02
N GLU A 78 -16.14 -4.33 -21.81
CA GLU A 78 -16.03 -5.77 -21.57
C GLU A 78 -16.71 -6.21 -20.26
N LEU A 79 -16.95 -5.28 -19.33
CA LEU A 79 -17.53 -5.52 -18.01
C LEU A 79 -19.00 -5.10 -17.90
N LYS A 80 -19.56 -4.41 -18.90
CA LYS A 80 -20.82 -3.64 -18.80
C LYS A 80 -22.06 -4.42 -18.36
N ASN A 81 -22.02 -5.76 -18.38
CA ASN A 81 -23.11 -6.64 -17.98
C ASN A 81 -22.66 -7.80 -17.06
N LYS A 82 -21.49 -7.71 -16.43
CA LYS A 82 -20.94 -8.78 -15.59
C LYS A 82 -20.99 -8.41 -14.12
N LYS A 83 -21.26 -9.38 -13.26
CA LYS A 83 -21.17 -9.19 -11.79
C LYS A 83 -19.70 -9.07 -11.37
N ASP A 84 -19.42 -8.37 -10.27
CA ASP A 84 -18.05 -8.13 -9.77
C ASP A 84 -17.19 -9.41 -9.71
N ASP A 85 -17.74 -10.52 -9.24
CA ASP A 85 -17.04 -11.81 -9.13
C ASP A 85 -16.71 -12.43 -10.51
N GLU A 86 -17.50 -12.11 -11.54
CA GLU A 86 -17.24 -12.51 -12.94
C GLU A 86 -16.23 -11.58 -13.65
N THR A 87 -15.88 -10.45 -13.03
CA THR A 87 -14.91 -9.47 -13.55
C THR A 87 -13.51 -9.66 -12.99
N ASN A 88 -13.32 -10.60 -12.07
CA ASN A 88 -12.05 -10.79 -11.36
C ASN A 88 -11.04 -11.63 -12.17
N TYR A 89 -10.66 -11.10 -13.33
CA TYR A 89 -9.68 -11.69 -14.22
C TYR A 89 -8.84 -10.64 -14.92
N ILE A 90 -7.72 -11.10 -15.46
CA ILE A 90 -6.80 -10.32 -16.29
C ILE A 90 -6.46 -11.10 -17.54
N TYR A 91 -6.06 -10.40 -18.59
CA TYR A 91 -5.40 -10.98 -19.74
C TYR A 91 -3.89 -10.95 -19.49
N ILE A 92 -3.24 -12.11 -19.62
CA ILE A 92 -1.80 -12.23 -19.39
C ILE A 92 -1.23 -13.40 -20.19
N ASP A 93 0.01 -13.25 -20.66
CA ASP A 93 0.76 -14.36 -21.24
C ASP A 93 1.10 -15.40 -20.16
N ILE A 94 0.67 -16.64 -20.36
CA ILE A 94 0.90 -17.77 -19.46
C ILE A 94 2.39 -18.06 -19.25
N SER A 95 3.26 -17.71 -20.20
CA SER A 95 4.71 -17.89 -20.10
C SER A 95 5.32 -17.09 -18.94
N CYS A 96 4.63 -16.02 -18.51
CA CYS A 96 5.06 -15.14 -17.44
C CYS A 96 4.58 -15.59 -16.05
N LEU A 97 3.71 -16.62 -15.96
CA LEU A 97 3.10 -17.02 -14.70
C LEU A 97 3.92 -18.09 -13.96
N PRO A 98 3.96 -18.06 -12.62
CA PRO A 98 4.57 -19.13 -11.84
C PRO A 98 3.81 -20.45 -12.02
N LYS A 99 4.54 -21.56 -11.94
CA LYS A 99 3.97 -22.92 -11.96
C LYS A 99 4.46 -23.70 -10.73
N PRO A 100 3.58 -24.29 -9.90
CA PRO A 100 2.11 -24.19 -9.99
C PRO A 100 1.59 -22.78 -9.62
N LEU A 101 0.36 -22.47 -10.04
CA LEU A 101 -0.35 -21.27 -9.57
C LEU A 101 -0.73 -21.44 -8.07
N PRO A 102 -0.81 -20.34 -7.30
CA PRO A 102 -1.31 -20.41 -5.92
C PRO A 102 -2.75 -20.93 -5.85
N PRO A 103 -3.20 -21.49 -4.70
CA PRO A 103 -4.58 -21.90 -4.50
C PRO A 103 -5.58 -20.76 -4.78
N GLY A 104 -6.70 -21.08 -5.44
CA GLY A 104 -7.72 -20.11 -5.84
C GLY A 104 -7.40 -19.32 -7.12
N PHE A 105 -6.38 -19.73 -7.87
CA PHE A 105 -6.02 -19.13 -9.16
C PHE A 105 -6.01 -20.18 -10.25
N PHE A 106 -6.58 -19.82 -11.40
CA PHE A 106 -6.59 -20.70 -12.55
C PHE A 106 -6.53 -19.91 -13.86
N HIS A 107 -5.92 -20.52 -14.86
CA HIS A 107 -5.79 -19.94 -16.18
C HIS A 107 -6.75 -20.62 -17.16
N ARG A 108 -7.55 -19.84 -17.89
CA ARG A 108 -8.50 -20.34 -18.89
C ARG A 108 -8.62 -19.36 -20.06
N LYS A 109 -8.38 -19.85 -21.29
CA LYS A 109 -8.53 -19.07 -22.54
C LYS A 109 -7.75 -17.73 -22.53
N GLY A 110 -6.47 -17.76 -22.15
CA GLY A 110 -5.59 -16.57 -22.14
C GLY A 110 -5.88 -15.57 -21.01
N ARG A 111 -6.64 -16.00 -19.99
CA ARG A 111 -7.03 -15.17 -18.84
C ARG A 111 -6.64 -15.88 -17.56
N LEU A 112 -6.10 -15.11 -16.61
CA LEU A 112 -5.90 -15.55 -15.24
C LEU A 112 -7.08 -15.07 -14.40
N TYR A 113 -7.75 -16.00 -13.73
CA TYR A 113 -8.86 -15.75 -12.82
C TYR A 113 -8.41 -15.92 -11.37
N SER A 114 -9.10 -15.25 -10.46
CA SER A 114 -8.92 -15.41 -9.02
C SER A 114 -10.27 -15.62 -8.35
N GLU A 115 -10.32 -16.58 -7.42
CA GLU A 115 -11.45 -16.80 -6.53
C GLU A 115 -11.46 -15.80 -5.35
N VAL A 116 -10.35 -15.08 -5.15
CA VAL A 116 -10.27 -14.03 -4.13
C VAL A 116 -10.97 -12.79 -4.67
N SER A 117 -12.18 -12.50 -4.19
CA SER A 117 -12.96 -11.34 -4.66
C SER A 117 -12.15 -10.04 -4.56
N GLY A 118 -12.21 -9.21 -5.60
CA GLY A 118 -11.47 -7.95 -5.65
C GLY A 118 -10.01 -8.09 -6.10
N TYR A 119 -9.44 -9.30 -6.21
CA TYR A 119 -7.99 -9.49 -6.30
C TYR A 119 -7.34 -8.73 -7.45
N PHE A 120 -7.91 -8.83 -8.64
CA PHE A 120 -7.40 -8.13 -9.81
C PHE A 120 -8.05 -6.78 -10.03
N ASN A 121 -9.38 -6.67 -9.98
CA ASN A 121 -10.11 -5.45 -10.33
C ASN A 121 -9.94 -4.33 -9.28
N LYS A 122 -9.70 -4.66 -8.01
CA LYS A 122 -9.45 -3.69 -6.92
C LYS A 122 -7.97 -3.53 -6.54
N ASN A 123 -7.03 -3.98 -7.37
CA ASN A 123 -5.57 -3.90 -7.12
C ASN A 123 -5.03 -4.70 -5.91
N ARG A 124 -5.85 -5.45 -5.18
CA ARG A 124 -5.43 -6.17 -3.97
C ARG A 124 -4.18 -7.05 -4.16
N TRP A 125 -3.98 -7.61 -5.35
CA TRP A 125 -2.75 -8.36 -5.67
C TRP A 125 -1.46 -7.53 -5.49
N LEU A 126 -1.49 -6.24 -5.85
CA LEU A 126 -0.35 -5.34 -5.75
C LEU A 126 -0.17 -4.83 -4.33
N GLU A 127 -1.28 -4.67 -3.59
CA GLU A 127 -1.27 -4.32 -2.17
C GLU A 127 -0.66 -5.45 -1.33
N GLU A 128 -1.12 -6.70 -1.53
CA GLU A 128 -0.57 -7.89 -0.87
C GLU A 128 0.92 -8.06 -1.21
N TYR A 129 1.29 -7.83 -2.47
CA TYR A 129 2.69 -7.86 -2.89
C TYR A 129 3.52 -6.74 -2.25
N GLY A 130 2.99 -5.51 -2.18
CA GLY A 130 3.64 -4.39 -1.47
C GLY A 130 3.86 -4.68 0.01
N LEU A 131 2.87 -5.27 0.68
CA LEU A 131 2.98 -5.74 2.06
C LEU A 131 4.06 -6.82 2.21
N PHE A 132 4.12 -7.78 1.30
CA PHE A 132 5.17 -8.80 1.28
C PHE A 132 6.58 -8.18 1.09
N LEU A 133 6.73 -7.22 0.17
CA LEU A 133 7.98 -6.52 -0.04
C LEU A 133 8.40 -5.74 1.21
N ALA A 134 7.44 -5.11 1.92
CA ALA A 134 7.72 -4.45 3.18
C ALA A 134 8.22 -5.44 4.26
N TRP A 135 7.59 -6.61 4.37
CA TRP A 135 8.06 -7.69 5.25
C TRP A 135 9.48 -8.13 4.91
N GLN A 136 9.80 -8.34 3.63
CA GLN A 136 11.16 -8.66 3.21
C GLN A 136 12.17 -7.56 3.57
N SER A 137 11.75 -6.30 3.48
CA SER A 137 12.59 -5.12 3.74
C SER A 137 12.96 -4.96 5.21
N LEU A 138 12.05 -5.36 6.10
CA LEU A 138 12.15 -5.16 7.54
C LEU A 138 12.21 -6.49 8.30
N LYS A 139 12.69 -7.57 7.67
CA LYS A 139 12.61 -8.94 8.20
C LYS A 139 13.10 -9.04 9.65
N ASP A 140 14.22 -8.39 9.98
CA ASP A 140 14.84 -8.43 11.31
C ASP A 140 14.15 -7.53 12.35
N GLN A 141 13.20 -6.70 11.90
CA GLN A 141 12.46 -5.75 12.73
C GLN A 141 10.95 -5.91 12.61
N ALA A 142 10.48 -6.95 11.91
CA ALA A 142 9.09 -7.12 11.52
C ALA A 142 8.13 -7.23 12.73
N ASP A 143 8.62 -7.71 13.87
CA ASP A 143 7.85 -7.78 15.12
C ASP A 143 7.55 -6.41 15.74
N LYS A 144 8.31 -5.37 15.37
CA LYS A 144 8.15 -4.00 15.87
C LYS A 144 7.24 -3.14 15.00
N VAL A 145 6.82 -3.66 13.84
CA VAL A 145 6.03 -2.93 12.86
C VAL A 145 4.59 -3.42 12.93
N LEU A 146 3.66 -2.52 13.20
CA LEU A 146 2.23 -2.81 13.10
C LEU A 146 1.72 -2.47 11.70
N VAL A 147 0.80 -3.30 11.23
CA VAL A 147 0.24 -3.23 9.88
C VAL A 147 -1.27 -3.16 9.93
N TRP A 148 -1.82 -2.30 9.09
CA TRP A 148 -3.23 -2.30 8.72
C TRP A 148 -3.35 -2.40 7.19
N PHE A 149 -4.07 -3.41 6.72
CA PHE A 149 -4.21 -3.75 5.31
C PHE A 149 -5.67 -3.57 4.86
N GLY A 150 -5.88 -2.81 3.78
CA GLY A 150 -7.19 -2.46 3.23
C GLY A 150 -8.05 -1.71 4.24
N THR A 151 -7.59 -0.54 4.69
CA THR A 151 -8.18 0.20 5.81
C THR A 151 -9.00 1.40 5.38
N ASP A 152 -10.24 1.45 5.84
CA ASP A 152 -11.10 2.63 5.76
C ASP A 152 -10.82 3.58 6.92
N LEU A 153 -10.52 4.84 6.60
CA LEU A 153 -10.29 5.96 7.51
C LEU A 153 -11.44 6.95 7.41
N LYS A 154 -12.06 7.28 8.54
CA LYS A 154 -13.12 8.28 8.61
C LYS A 154 -12.61 9.57 9.23
N THR A 155 -12.96 10.72 8.65
CA THR A 155 -12.82 12.03 9.30
C THR A 155 -14.14 12.47 9.95
N ASP A 156 -14.03 13.36 10.93
CA ASP A 156 -15.20 14.03 11.55
C ASP A 156 -16.09 14.76 10.52
N GLU A 157 -15.53 15.15 9.37
CA GLU A 157 -16.19 15.90 8.29
C GLU A 157 -16.92 15.00 7.25
N GLN A 158 -17.39 13.81 7.64
CA GLN A 158 -18.14 12.86 6.79
C GLN A 158 -17.36 12.29 5.58
N GLY A 159 -16.05 12.56 5.48
CA GLY A 159 -15.21 11.99 4.44
C GLY A 159 -14.80 10.55 4.75
N GLN A 160 -14.95 9.64 3.79
CA GLN A 160 -14.32 8.33 3.81
C GLN A 160 -13.07 8.35 2.94
N ASP A 161 -11.99 7.79 3.45
CA ASP A 161 -10.75 7.55 2.72
C ASP A 161 -10.31 6.11 2.89
N GLU A 162 -9.54 5.61 1.93
CA GLU A 162 -8.98 4.26 1.95
C GLU A 162 -7.46 4.36 1.86
N ALA A 163 -6.79 3.59 2.72
CA ALA A 163 -5.35 3.37 2.69
C ALA A 163 -5.08 1.88 2.48
N ASP A 164 -4.32 1.57 1.43
CA ASP A 164 -4.12 0.19 1.01
C ASP A 164 -3.27 -0.59 2.03
N VAL A 165 -2.11 -0.04 2.43
CA VAL A 165 -1.29 -0.59 3.53
C VAL A 165 -0.75 0.55 4.39
N ILE A 166 -0.97 0.46 5.70
CA ILE A 166 -0.37 1.36 6.69
C ILE A 166 0.64 0.56 7.50
N LEU A 167 1.88 1.03 7.54
CA LEU A 167 2.97 0.47 8.33
C LEU A 167 3.38 1.49 9.39
N VAL A 168 3.43 1.07 10.65
CA VAL A 168 3.74 1.97 11.77
C VAL A 168 4.77 1.32 12.68
N ARG A 169 5.82 2.06 13.03
CA ARG A 169 6.86 1.66 13.99
C ARG A 169 7.30 2.86 14.83
N GLY A 170 6.97 2.84 16.12
CA GLY A 170 7.14 4.02 16.97
C GLY A 170 6.47 5.24 16.31
N PRO A 171 7.11 6.43 16.26
CA PRO A 171 6.59 7.65 15.62
C PRO A 171 6.53 7.61 14.08
N LYS A 172 7.11 6.58 13.44
CA LYS A 172 7.30 6.53 12.00
C LYS A 172 6.12 5.83 11.33
N THR A 173 5.51 6.49 10.34
CA THR A 173 4.41 5.93 9.55
C THR A 173 4.73 5.97 8.05
N LEU A 174 4.49 4.85 7.38
CA LEU A 174 4.52 4.73 5.94
C LEU A 174 3.18 4.21 5.43
N VAL A 175 2.56 4.94 4.51
CA VAL A 175 1.38 4.48 3.77
C VAL A 175 1.81 4.04 2.39
N ILE A 176 1.57 2.77 2.03
CA ILE A 176 1.77 2.26 0.68
C ILE A 176 0.46 2.42 -0.08
N GLU A 177 0.54 3.06 -1.24
CA GLU A 177 -0.57 3.24 -2.19
C GLU A 177 -0.25 2.45 -3.48
N ALA A 178 -0.98 1.38 -3.73
CA ALA A 178 -0.76 0.46 -4.83
C ALA A 178 -1.72 0.73 -6.01
N LYS A 179 -1.15 1.10 -7.16
CA LYS A 179 -1.90 1.40 -8.37
C LYS A 179 -1.48 0.49 -9.53
N ALA A 180 -2.32 -0.50 -9.84
CA ALA A 180 -2.12 -1.44 -10.95
C ALA A 180 -2.91 -1.02 -12.21
N ARG A 181 -2.61 0.15 -12.77
CA ARG A 181 -3.23 0.62 -14.03
C ARG A 181 -2.39 0.19 -15.23
N ASN A 182 -3.06 -0.08 -16.36
CA ASN A 182 -2.38 -0.45 -17.61
C ASN A 182 -1.54 0.71 -18.17
N ALA A 183 -1.98 1.95 -17.98
CA ALA A 183 -1.25 3.16 -18.37
C ALA A 183 -0.53 3.77 -17.16
N GLY A 184 0.63 4.41 -17.39
CA GLY A 184 1.35 5.17 -16.37
C GLY A 184 0.70 6.51 -15.99
N GLU A 185 -0.39 6.89 -16.66
CA GLU A 185 -1.07 8.17 -16.46
C GLU A 185 -2.15 8.12 -15.35
N GLY A 186 -2.49 9.31 -14.83
CA GLY A 186 -3.64 9.48 -13.94
C GLY A 186 -3.46 9.00 -12.50
N ALA A 187 -2.28 8.54 -12.11
CA ALA A 187 -1.94 8.29 -10.71
C ALA A 187 -1.53 9.59 -9.98
N GLY A 188 -0.95 10.54 -10.71
CA GLY A 188 -0.44 11.78 -10.16
C GLY A 188 -1.47 12.80 -9.69
N ALA A 189 -2.66 12.82 -10.30
CA ALA A 189 -3.71 13.81 -10.01
C ALA A 189 -4.17 13.78 -8.54
N ASP A 190 -3.98 12.65 -7.85
CA ASP A 190 -4.32 12.48 -6.43
C ASP A 190 -3.10 12.41 -5.50
N LEU A 191 -1.86 12.51 -6.00
CA LEU A 191 -0.64 12.36 -5.18
C LEU A 191 -0.58 13.41 -4.06
N HIS A 192 -0.77 14.69 -4.42
CA HIS A 192 -0.76 15.77 -3.42
C HIS A 192 -1.92 15.66 -2.43
N LYS A 193 -3.08 15.15 -2.89
CA LYS A 193 -4.22 14.85 -2.02
C LYS A 193 -3.88 13.73 -1.05
N ARG A 194 -3.23 12.66 -1.52
CA ARG A 194 -2.82 11.51 -0.71
C ARG A 194 -1.73 11.85 0.30
N ILE A 195 -0.74 12.67 -0.08
CA ILE A 195 0.29 13.18 0.84
C ILE A 195 -0.37 14.00 1.95
N ARG A 196 -1.21 14.99 1.60
CA ARG A 196 -1.89 15.84 2.59
C ARG A 196 -2.80 15.04 3.51
N LYS A 197 -3.54 14.06 2.98
CA LYS A 197 -4.38 13.15 3.77
C LYS A 197 -3.56 12.29 4.72
N THR A 198 -2.49 11.68 4.22
CA THR A 198 -1.56 10.86 5.03
C THR A 198 -0.98 11.69 6.17
N GLN A 199 -0.53 12.92 5.89
CA GLN A 199 0.00 13.80 6.93
C GLN A 199 -1.09 14.30 7.90
N ARG A 200 -2.32 14.53 7.42
CA ARG A 200 -3.48 14.86 8.27
C ARG A 200 -3.79 13.71 9.24
N PHE A 201 -3.67 12.47 8.81
CA PHE A 201 -4.05 11.28 9.56
C PHE A 201 -2.94 10.68 10.42
N PHE A 202 -1.68 10.88 10.07
CA PHE A 202 -0.57 10.18 10.71
C PHE A 202 0.58 11.12 11.10
N GLY A 203 0.36 12.43 10.97
CA GLY A 203 1.32 13.47 11.33
C GLY A 203 2.24 13.87 10.19
N SER A 204 2.93 15.00 10.39
CA SER A 204 3.83 15.62 9.39
C SER A 204 4.97 14.70 8.92
N HIS A 205 5.38 13.76 9.76
CA HIS A 205 6.46 12.82 9.47
C HIS A 205 6.03 11.59 8.67
N ALA A 206 4.73 11.38 8.49
CA ALA A 206 4.22 10.27 7.71
C ALA A 206 4.58 10.42 6.23
N LYS A 207 5.04 9.32 5.62
CA LYS A 207 5.43 9.26 4.21
C LYS A 207 4.43 8.42 3.42
N VAL A 208 4.33 8.70 2.13
CA VAL A 208 3.58 7.90 1.17
C VAL A 208 4.55 7.16 0.25
N LEU A 209 4.39 5.85 0.06
CA LEU A 209 5.05 5.13 -1.03
C LEU A 209 3.99 4.81 -2.08
N MET A 210 4.05 5.50 -3.21
CA MET A 210 3.18 5.24 -4.34
C MET A 210 3.81 4.18 -5.24
N PHE A 211 3.20 2.99 -5.29
CA PHE A 211 3.67 1.85 -6.06
C PHE A 211 2.84 1.68 -7.33
N HIS A 212 3.44 1.98 -8.47
CA HIS A 212 2.78 1.98 -9.77
C HIS A 212 3.66 1.32 -10.84
N PRO A 213 3.64 -0.02 -11.01
CA PRO A 213 4.61 -0.72 -11.85
C PRO A 213 4.67 -0.27 -13.31
N ALA A 214 3.58 0.28 -13.87
CA ALA A 214 3.58 0.83 -15.23
C ALA A 214 4.53 2.03 -15.43
N TRP A 215 5.00 2.68 -14.36
CA TRP A 215 6.06 3.70 -14.42
C TRP A 215 7.46 3.11 -14.72
N LYS A 216 7.59 1.78 -14.74
CA LYS A 216 8.86 1.08 -14.99
C LYS A 216 9.94 1.61 -14.03
N LYS A 217 11.10 2.04 -14.50
CA LYS A 217 12.13 2.67 -13.63
C LYS A 217 12.00 4.19 -13.51
N ASN A 218 11.12 4.81 -14.28
CA ASN A 218 11.09 6.26 -14.46
C ASN A 218 9.69 6.80 -14.13
N PRO A 219 9.42 7.14 -12.85
CA PRO A 219 8.23 7.89 -12.48
C PRO A 219 8.14 9.22 -13.24
N PRO A 220 6.94 9.70 -13.57
CA PRO A 220 6.75 10.99 -14.22
C PRO A 220 7.43 12.14 -13.45
N THR A 221 8.16 13.00 -14.16
CA THR A 221 9.03 14.04 -13.57
C THR A 221 8.23 15.10 -12.81
N ASP A 222 7.07 15.48 -13.33
CA ASP A 222 6.11 16.39 -12.69
C ASP A 222 5.68 15.91 -11.31
N LEU A 223 5.52 14.60 -11.13
CA LEU A 223 5.15 14.00 -9.85
C LEU A 223 6.30 14.00 -8.86
N LYS A 224 7.55 13.86 -9.33
CA LYS A 224 8.73 13.92 -8.44
C LYS A 224 8.82 15.28 -7.75
N SER A 225 8.58 16.36 -8.48
CA SER A 225 8.55 17.71 -7.93
C SER A 225 7.43 17.90 -6.89
N LEU A 226 6.27 17.28 -7.10
CA LEU A 226 5.13 17.34 -6.17
C LEU A 226 5.31 16.45 -4.92
N ALA A 227 6.00 15.32 -5.07
CA ALA A 227 6.27 14.39 -3.98
C ALA A 227 7.16 15.02 -2.90
N GLY A 228 8.21 15.72 -3.33
CA GLY A 228 9.27 16.21 -2.46
C GLY A 228 9.79 15.09 -1.55
N ASP A 229 10.09 15.43 -0.30
CA ASP A 229 10.54 14.44 0.68
C ASP A 229 9.39 13.57 1.23
N ASN A 230 8.13 13.91 0.96
CA ASN A 230 6.97 13.32 1.63
C ASN A 230 6.40 12.09 0.93
N ALA A 231 6.87 11.79 -0.29
CA ALA A 231 6.48 10.59 -0.97
C ALA A 231 7.62 9.96 -1.79
N TYR A 232 7.61 8.63 -1.84
CA TYR A 232 8.41 7.82 -2.74
C TYR A 232 7.55 7.40 -3.93
N LEU A 233 8.04 7.66 -5.15
CA LEU A 233 7.39 7.25 -6.39
C LEU A 233 8.10 6.03 -6.95
N ILE A 234 7.48 4.88 -6.86
CA ILE A 234 8.10 3.59 -7.18
C ILE A 234 7.36 2.95 -8.35
N GLY A 235 8.09 2.69 -9.43
CA GLY A 235 7.57 1.92 -10.55
C GLY A 235 7.80 0.42 -10.35
N SER A 236 8.41 -0.29 -11.30
CA SER A 236 8.70 -1.73 -11.19
C SER A 236 10.02 -2.07 -10.49
N ASP A 237 10.77 -1.06 -10.04
CA ASP A 237 12.01 -1.27 -9.29
C ASP A 237 11.72 -1.70 -7.83
N VAL A 238 11.75 -3.00 -7.61
CA VAL A 238 11.52 -3.62 -6.30
C VAL A 238 12.60 -3.22 -5.29
N ASN A 239 13.84 -2.95 -5.70
CA ASN A 239 14.88 -2.54 -4.77
C ASN A 239 14.64 -1.11 -4.28
N ALA A 240 14.20 -0.21 -5.16
CA ALA A 240 13.77 1.13 -4.78
C ALA A 240 12.60 1.07 -3.79
N PHE A 241 11.63 0.16 -3.99
CA PHE A 241 10.56 -0.09 -3.02
C PHE A 241 11.12 -0.45 -1.64
N LYS A 242 12.00 -1.46 -1.60
CA LYS A 242 12.56 -1.97 -0.34
C LYS A 242 13.40 -0.92 0.39
N ASN A 243 14.12 -0.09 -0.35
CA ASN A 243 14.90 1.02 0.20
C ASN A 243 13.99 2.06 0.83
N ALA A 244 12.95 2.51 0.13
CA ALA A 244 11.98 3.47 0.67
C ALA A 244 11.32 2.99 1.98
N VAL A 245 10.97 1.69 2.05
CA VAL A 245 10.46 1.08 3.28
C VAL A 245 11.48 1.14 4.41
N ARG A 246 12.74 0.74 4.15
CA ARG A 246 13.81 0.77 5.15
C ARG A 246 14.13 2.19 5.60
N GLU A 247 14.30 3.12 4.69
CA GLU A 247 14.59 4.52 5.02
C GLU A 247 13.50 5.14 5.90
N THR A 248 12.23 4.81 5.62
CA THR A 248 11.12 5.37 6.40
C THR A 248 11.01 4.71 7.77
N LEU A 249 11.20 3.39 7.88
CA LEU A 249 10.80 2.62 9.06
C LEU A 249 11.94 1.93 9.81
N ALA A 250 13.15 1.79 9.27
CA ALA A 250 14.31 1.22 9.98
C ALA A 250 14.85 2.16 11.07
#